data_AF-V9XBD3-F1
#
_entry.id   AF-V9XBD3-F1
#
_cell.length_a   1.000
_cell.length_b   1.000
_cell.length_c   1.000
_cell.angle_alpha   90.00
_cell.angle_beta   90.00
_cell.angle_gamma   90.00
#
_symmetry.space_group_name_H-M   'P 1'
#
loop_
_entity.id
_entity.type
_entity.pdbx_description
1 polymer ?
#
loop_
_entity_poly.entity_id
_entity_poly.type
_entity_poly.pdbx_seq_one_letter_code
_entity_poly.pdbx_strand_id
1 'polypeptide(L)'
;MFNLLIFTLVGVGAQLVDGALGMAFGVTATTLLLFSGVGPAHASAAVHLAEVGTTLVSGASHWRFRNIDWKVVLRLGVPGAIGAFLGATVLSGLSTEAAEPVTAGILLAIGVYVALRFSVRPPAVAHARTSPHTAKFLSPLGFFGGFIDASGGGGWGPITTSTLLSRGKTAPRTVIGSVSASEFLVAVAASVGFLFGLGHDSLGNLVIVAGLALGGALAAPVAAWLVSRVPATLLGTGVGGVIVLTNAHKLAKTVDLSGAALAVLYLAIVAVWLTLLIVSWKRSRLTPAEKSGSLEPLAQPTPAALLEGTDATPLPGARPEPREVPGHNETRLNSTTSPRTPDGA
;
A
#
# COMPACT_ATOMS: atom_id res chain seq x y z
N MET A 1 -25.59 23.34 0.54
CA MET A 1 -25.47 22.47 -0.66
C MET A 1 -24.12 22.65 -1.37
N PHE A 2 -23.65 23.87 -1.63
CA PHE A 2 -22.36 24.12 -2.31
C PHE A 2 -21.14 23.48 -1.62
N ASN A 3 -21.02 23.63 -0.29
CA ASN A 3 -19.90 23.04 0.47
C ASN A 3 -19.88 21.50 0.39
N LEU A 4 -21.04 20.85 0.43
CA LEU A 4 -21.15 19.39 0.30
C LEU A 4 -20.63 18.93 -1.07
N LEU A 5 -21.00 19.62 -2.15
CA LEU A 5 -20.51 19.32 -3.50
C LEU A 5 -18.99 19.42 -3.59
N ILE A 6 -18.40 20.48 -3.02
CA ILE A 6 -16.93 20.64 -2.99
C ILE A 6 -16.27 19.46 -2.28
N PHE A 7 -16.73 19.11 -1.07
CA PHE A 7 -16.15 18.00 -0.32
C PHE A 7 -16.39 16.64 -0.99
N THR A 8 -17.49 16.47 -1.72
CA THR A 8 -17.69 15.29 -2.58
C THR A 8 -16.69 15.22 -3.72
N LEU A 9 -16.41 16.33 -4.41
CA LEU A 9 -15.37 16.34 -5.46
C LEU A 9 -13.97 16.06 -4.89
N VAL A 10 -13.66 16.62 -3.71
CA VAL A 10 -12.42 16.31 -2.98
C VAL A 10 -12.36 14.83 -2.63
N GLY A 11 -13.43 14.25 -2.09
CA GLY A 11 -13.52 12.83 -1.75
C GLY A 11 -13.34 11.92 -2.97
N VAL A 12 -13.92 12.29 -4.12
CA VAL A 12 -13.71 11.58 -5.39
C VAL A 12 -12.23 11.60 -5.79
N GLY A 13 -11.61 12.78 -5.83
CA GLY A 13 -10.20 12.91 -6.21
C GLY A 13 -9.27 12.17 -5.27
N ALA A 14 -9.47 12.34 -3.97
CA ALA A 14 -8.71 11.67 -2.92
C ALA A 14 -8.82 10.14 -3.03
N GLN A 15 -10.03 9.60 -3.21
CA GLN A 15 -10.22 8.15 -3.30
C GLN A 15 -9.75 7.56 -4.62
N LEU A 16 -9.81 8.28 -5.73
CA LEU A 16 -9.24 7.81 -7.00
C LEU A 16 -7.73 7.60 -6.89
N VAL A 17 -7.04 8.52 -6.22
CA VAL A 17 -5.61 8.37 -5.91
C VAL A 17 -5.42 7.21 -4.93
N ASP A 18 -6.20 7.17 -3.86
CA ASP A 18 -6.04 6.20 -2.79
C ASP A 18 -6.32 4.77 -3.23
N GLY A 19 -7.45 4.47 -3.86
CA GLY A 19 -7.72 3.12 -4.35
C GLY A 19 -6.80 2.67 -5.50
N ALA A 20 -6.23 3.61 -6.26
CA ALA A 20 -5.31 3.28 -7.35
C ALA A 20 -3.85 3.12 -6.90
N LEU A 21 -3.43 3.77 -5.81
CA LEU A 21 -2.05 3.76 -5.31
C LEU A 21 -1.88 3.12 -3.93
N GLY A 22 -2.97 2.90 -3.19
CA GLY A 22 -3.02 2.52 -1.78
C GLY A 22 -2.53 3.63 -0.85
N MET A 23 -2.78 4.90 -1.20
CA MET A 23 -2.26 6.04 -0.44
C MET A 23 -2.94 7.39 -0.75
N ALA A 24 -2.80 8.30 0.21
CA ALA A 24 -2.98 9.75 0.08
C ALA A 24 -4.43 10.29 0.16
N PHE A 25 -5.43 9.47 0.51
CA PHE A 25 -6.74 10.02 0.88
C PHE A 25 -6.58 10.97 2.07
N GLY A 26 -6.09 10.46 3.21
CA GLY A 26 -5.89 11.25 4.42
C GLY A 26 -5.02 12.48 4.20
N VAL A 27 -3.84 12.31 3.59
CA VAL A 27 -2.89 13.43 3.37
C VAL A 27 -3.54 14.54 2.55
N THR A 28 -4.26 14.19 1.49
CA THR A 28 -4.89 15.17 0.59
C THR A 28 -6.06 15.86 1.29
N ALA A 29 -6.96 15.08 1.92
CA ALA A 29 -8.13 15.61 2.58
C ALA A 29 -7.75 16.49 3.78
N THR A 30 -6.87 16.01 4.67
CA THR A 30 -6.38 16.78 5.83
C THR A 30 -5.70 18.06 5.40
N THR A 31 -4.83 18.01 4.39
CA THR A 31 -4.16 19.19 3.85
C THR A 31 -5.15 20.26 3.41
N LEU A 32 -6.20 19.89 2.68
CA LEU A 32 -7.23 20.82 2.22
C LEU A 32 -8.05 21.39 3.37
N LEU A 33 -8.36 20.57 4.39
CA LEU A 33 -9.09 21.02 5.57
C LEU A 33 -8.24 21.99 6.40
N LEU A 34 -6.96 21.69 6.61
CA LEU A 34 -6.02 22.60 7.27
C LEU A 34 -5.86 23.91 6.52
N PHE A 35 -5.89 23.88 5.18
CA PHE A 35 -5.86 25.06 4.34
C PHE A 35 -7.13 25.92 4.48
N SER A 36 -8.30 25.28 4.67
CA SER A 36 -9.56 25.96 4.97
C SER A 36 -9.68 26.47 6.42
N GLY A 37 -8.65 26.30 7.24
CA GLY A 37 -8.62 26.78 8.64
C GLY A 37 -9.19 25.82 9.66
N VAL A 38 -9.49 24.57 9.30
CA VAL A 38 -9.89 23.54 10.27
C VAL A 38 -8.68 23.14 11.10
N GLY A 39 -8.84 23.07 12.43
CA GLY A 39 -7.75 22.66 13.34
C GLY A 39 -7.29 21.21 13.09
N PRO A 40 -6.02 20.85 13.35
CA PRO A 40 -5.47 19.54 13.00
C PRO A 40 -6.22 18.34 13.55
N ALA A 41 -6.58 18.37 14.84
CA ALA A 41 -7.32 17.27 15.47
C ALA A 41 -8.71 17.09 14.82
N HIS A 42 -9.42 18.19 14.55
CA HIS A 42 -10.74 18.17 13.90
C HIS A 42 -10.66 17.75 12.43
N ALA A 43 -9.61 18.18 11.71
CA ALA A 43 -9.36 17.78 10.34
C ALA A 43 -9.09 16.27 10.25
N SER A 44 -8.17 15.77 11.09
CA SER A 44 -7.85 14.35 11.16
C SER A 44 -9.07 13.53 11.57
N ALA A 45 -9.84 13.96 12.59
CA ALA A 45 -11.07 13.28 13.01
C ALA A 45 -12.10 13.18 11.87
N ALA A 46 -12.35 14.29 11.15
CA ALA A 46 -13.31 14.30 10.04
C ALA A 46 -12.88 13.38 8.89
N VAL A 47 -11.58 13.35 8.59
CA VAL A 47 -11.00 12.51 7.54
C VAL A 47 -11.11 11.04 7.89
N HIS A 48 -10.66 10.63 9.08
CA HIS A 48 -10.72 9.22 9.49
C HIS A 48 -12.17 8.73 9.61
N LEU A 49 -13.09 9.60 10.07
CA LEU A 49 -14.51 9.25 10.12
C LEU A 49 -15.11 9.07 8.71
N ALA A 50 -14.69 9.90 7.75
CA ALA A 50 -15.07 9.70 6.35
C ALA A 50 -14.46 8.40 5.79
N GLU A 51 -13.21 8.12 6.14
CA GLU A 51 -12.47 6.93 5.70
C GLU A 51 -13.14 5.64 6.16
N VAL A 52 -13.80 5.59 7.32
CA VAL A 52 -14.58 4.39 7.71
C VAL A 52 -15.51 3.93 6.58
N GLY A 53 -16.21 4.87 5.95
CA GLY A 53 -17.09 4.58 4.82
C GLY A 53 -16.31 4.29 3.53
N THR A 54 -15.34 5.13 3.18
CA THR A 54 -14.63 5.00 1.90
C THR A 54 -13.75 3.74 1.86
N THR A 55 -13.02 3.43 2.94
CA THR A 55 -12.14 2.26 3.04
C THR A 55 -12.94 0.97 3.14
N LEU A 56 -14.17 0.99 3.70
CA LEU A 56 -15.07 -0.15 3.65
C LEU A 56 -15.45 -0.49 2.20
N VAL A 57 -15.88 0.52 1.43
CA VAL A 57 -16.25 0.33 0.02
C VAL A 57 -15.02 -0.01 -0.83
N SER A 58 -13.87 0.60 -0.55
CA SER A 58 -12.60 0.30 -1.22
C SER A 58 -12.15 -1.14 -0.94
N GLY A 59 -12.13 -1.55 0.33
CA GLY A 59 -11.83 -2.92 0.74
C GLY A 59 -12.75 -3.94 0.09
N ALA A 60 -14.07 -3.69 0.08
CA ALA A 60 -15.03 -4.54 -0.61
C ALA A 60 -14.78 -4.61 -2.13
N SER A 61 -14.42 -3.48 -2.75
CA SER A 61 -14.09 -3.42 -4.18
C SER A 61 -12.82 -4.20 -4.51
N HIS A 62 -11.74 -4.00 -3.74
CA HIS A 62 -10.51 -4.76 -3.89
C HIS A 62 -10.71 -6.26 -3.62
N TRP A 63 -11.54 -6.63 -2.65
CA TRP A 63 -11.93 -8.02 -2.41
C TRP A 63 -12.61 -8.61 -3.65
N ARG A 64 -13.56 -7.87 -4.25
CA ARG A 64 -14.27 -8.29 -5.47
C ARG A 64 -13.35 -8.48 -6.68
N PHE A 65 -12.26 -7.69 -6.77
CA PHE A 65 -11.18 -7.84 -7.75
C PHE A 65 -10.07 -8.82 -7.32
N ARG A 66 -10.27 -9.53 -6.20
CA ARG A 66 -9.33 -10.52 -5.63
C ARG A 66 -7.97 -9.94 -5.27
N ASN A 67 -7.88 -8.64 -5.01
CA ASN A 67 -6.67 -7.88 -4.74
C ASN A 67 -6.21 -7.94 -3.27
N ILE A 68 -6.75 -8.85 -2.47
CA ILE A 68 -6.50 -8.89 -1.02
C ILE A 68 -5.76 -10.17 -0.63
N ASP A 69 -4.71 -10.01 0.16
CA ASP A 69 -4.14 -11.04 1.02
C ASP A 69 -4.56 -10.77 2.47
N TRP A 70 -5.52 -11.57 2.97
CA TRP A 70 -6.07 -11.43 4.32
C TRP A 70 -5.03 -11.57 5.43
N LYS A 71 -3.91 -12.28 5.19
CA LYS A 71 -2.82 -12.34 6.17
C LYS A 71 -2.16 -10.98 6.34
N VAL A 72 -1.98 -10.23 5.25
CA VAL A 72 -1.49 -8.85 5.32
C VAL A 72 -2.53 -8.00 6.02
N VAL A 73 -3.81 -8.12 5.65
CA VAL A 73 -4.91 -7.31 6.22
C VAL A 73 -4.87 -7.33 7.75
N LEU A 74 -4.81 -8.53 8.34
CA LEU A 74 -4.85 -8.69 9.78
C LEU A 74 -3.51 -8.37 10.45
N ARG A 75 -2.38 -8.84 9.90
CA ARG A 75 -1.05 -8.66 10.53
C ARG A 75 -0.54 -7.23 10.49
N LEU A 76 -1.03 -6.44 9.53
CA LEU A 76 -0.74 -5.02 9.38
C LEU A 76 -1.85 -4.17 10.02
N GLY A 77 -3.11 -4.46 9.73
CA GLY A 77 -4.26 -3.65 10.12
C GLY A 77 -4.58 -3.68 11.61
N VAL A 78 -4.47 -4.83 12.28
CA VAL A 78 -4.73 -4.92 13.74
C VAL A 78 -3.73 -4.08 14.55
N PRO A 79 -2.40 -4.23 14.39
CA PRO A 79 -1.47 -3.35 15.08
C PRO A 79 -1.58 -1.89 14.60
N GLY A 80 -1.95 -1.68 13.34
CA GLY A 80 -2.27 -0.35 12.81
C GLY A 80 -3.43 0.32 13.52
N ALA A 81 -4.51 -0.40 13.79
CA ALA A 81 -5.66 0.08 14.54
C ALA A 81 -5.26 0.53 15.97
N ILE A 82 -4.40 -0.26 16.64
CA ILE A 82 -3.87 0.13 17.96
C ILE A 82 -3.05 1.41 17.86
N GLY A 83 -2.13 1.49 16.89
CA GLY A 83 -1.33 2.68 16.65
C GLY A 83 -2.19 3.91 16.36
N ALA A 84 -3.22 3.76 15.54
CA ALA A 84 -4.11 4.83 15.13
C ALA A 84 -4.98 5.35 16.27
N PHE A 85 -5.51 4.46 17.12
CA PHE A 85 -6.19 4.86 18.34
C PHE A 85 -5.27 5.72 19.23
N LEU A 86 -4.02 5.29 19.45
CA LEU A 86 -3.04 6.05 20.23
C LEU A 86 -2.63 7.37 19.55
N GLY A 87 -2.48 7.38 18.24
CA GLY A 87 -2.16 8.59 17.47
C GLY A 87 -3.29 9.63 17.56
N ALA A 88 -4.55 9.17 17.51
CA ALA A 88 -5.73 10.00 17.65
C ALA A 88 -5.84 10.60 19.06
N THR A 89 -5.60 9.81 20.11
CA THR A 89 -5.62 10.33 21.48
C THR A 89 -4.48 11.32 21.74
N VAL A 90 -3.29 11.07 21.21
CA VAL A 90 -2.17 12.02 21.29
C VAL A 90 -2.52 13.33 20.59
N LEU A 91 -3.00 13.30 19.35
CA LEU A 91 -3.34 14.53 18.62
C LEU A 91 -4.49 15.29 19.28
N SER A 92 -5.47 14.58 19.85
CA SER A 92 -6.59 15.20 20.57
C SER A 92 -6.15 15.91 21.86
N GLY A 93 -5.05 15.47 22.48
CA GLY A 93 -4.49 16.08 23.69
C GLY A 93 -3.54 17.25 23.42
N LEU A 94 -3.17 17.51 22.16
CA LEU A 94 -2.31 18.64 21.81
C LEU A 94 -3.13 19.93 21.69
N SER A 95 -2.55 21.05 22.14
CA SER A 95 -3.13 22.37 21.84
C SER A 95 -3.07 22.62 20.33
N THR A 96 -3.99 23.44 19.81
CA THR A 96 -4.04 23.74 18.37
C THR A 96 -2.73 24.37 17.90
N GLU A 97 -2.15 25.25 18.71
CA GLU A 97 -0.89 25.95 18.44
C GLU A 97 0.29 24.99 18.31
N ALA A 98 0.33 23.93 19.14
CA ALA A 98 1.36 22.91 19.06
C ALA A 98 1.10 21.91 17.92
N ALA A 99 -0.16 21.54 17.68
CA ALA A 99 -0.55 20.56 16.69
C ALA A 99 -0.33 21.05 15.26
N GLU A 100 -0.57 22.35 14.97
CA GLU A 100 -0.45 22.89 13.61
C GLU A 100 0.93 22.68 12.95
N PRO A 101 2.05 23.13 13.55
CA PRO A 101 3.37 22.94 12.95
C PRO A 101 3.80 21.47 12.93
N VAL A 102 3.39 20.67 13.92
CA VAL A 102 3.70 19.24 13.98
C VAL A 102 3.02 18.49 12.83
N THR A 103 1.71 18.66 12.66
CA THR A 103 0.95 18.02 11.59
C THR A 103 1.41 18.51 10.22
N ALA A 104 1.62 19.82 10.02
CA ALA A 104 2.14 20.35 8.77
C ALA A 104 3.54 19.81 8.45
N GLY A 105 4.41 19.66 9.45
CA GLY A 105 5.74 19.05 9.32
C GLY A 105 5.67 17.58 8.90
N ILE A 106 4.79 16.80 9.52
CA ILE A 106 4.55 15.39 9.15
C ILE A 106 4.03 15.29 7.71
N LEU A 107 3.02 16.07 7.35
CA LEU A 107 2.45 16.07 5.99
C LEU A 107 3.48 16.52 4.95
N LEU A 108 4.29 17.54 5.25
CA LEU A 108 5.39 17.97 4.38
C LEU A 108 6.42 16.85 4.18
N ALA A 109 6.87 16.21 5.27
CA ALA A 109 7.84 15.11 5.20
C ALA A 109 7.30 13.94 4.39
N ILE A 110 6.03 13.59 4.58
CA ILE A 110 5.32 12.58 3.78
C ILE A 110 5.26 13.00 2.31
N GLY A 111 4.86 14.24 2.02
CA GLY A 111 4.78 14.76 0.65
C GLY A 111 6.12 14.70 -0.08
N VAL A 112 7.21 15.13 0.59
CA VAL A 112 8.57 15.04 0.06
C VAL A 112 8.97 13.58 -0.19
N TYR A 113 8.74 12.71 0.80
CA TYR A 113 9.04 11.28 0.68
C TYR A 113 8.32 10.66 -0.52
N VAL A 114 7.02 10.92 -0.67
CA VAL A 114 6.19 10.40 -1.77
C VAL A 114 6.67 10.95 -3.12
N ALA A 115 6.87 12.26 -3.24
CA ALA A 115 7.33 12.89 -4.47
C ALA A 115 8.67 12.32 -4.92
N LEU A 116 9.63 12.18 -4.00
CA LEU A 116 10.94 11.61 -4.31
C LEU A 116 10.84 10.12 -4.62
N ARG A 117 10.20 9.33 -3.77
CA ARG A 117 10.12 7.86 -3.87
C ARG A 117 9.60 7.44 -5.25
N PHE A 118 8.46 7.99 -5.66
CA PHE A 118 7.80 7.62 -6.90
C PHE A 118 8.53 8.15 -8.15
N SER A 119 9.32 9.22 -8.01
CA SER A 119 10.15 9.73 -9.10
C SER A 119 11.45 8.94 -9.31
N VAL A 120 12.09 8.55 -8.21
CA VAL A 120 13.44 7.96 -8.28
C VAL A 120 13.45 6.44 -8.25
N ARG A 121 12.48 5.79 -7.61
CA ARG A 121 12.48 4.34 -7.35
C ARG A 121 11.10 3.74 -7.64
N PRO A 122 10.77 3.42 -8.91
CA PRO A 122 9.51 2.79 -9.26
C PRO A 122 9.31 1.47 -8.49
N PRO A 123 8.04 1.02 -8.29
CA PRO A 123 7.75 -0.26 -7.65
C PRO A 123 8.48 -1.40 -8.35
N ALA A 124 9.06 -2.32 -7.58
CA ALA A 124 9.64 -3.53 -8.13
C ALA A 124 8.50 -4.48 -8.56
N VAL A 125 8.62 -5.03 -9.77
CA VAL A 125 7.59 -5.89 -10.36
C VAL A 125 7.66 -7.27 -9.71
N ALA A 126 6.76 -7.53 -8.75
CA ALA A 126 6.49 -8.86 -8.23
C ALA A 126 5.14 -9.37 -8.76
N HIS A 127 5.02 -10.69 -8.90
CA HIS A 127 3.78 -11.35 -9.32
C HIS A 127 3.10 -12.14 -8.20
N ALA A 128 3.77 -12.32 -7.06
CA ALA A 128 3.23 -13.10 -5.94
C ALA A 128 1.92 -12.46 -5.39
N ARG A 129 0.86 -13.25 -5.37
CA ARG A 129 -0.47 -12.85 -4.85
C ARG A 129 -0.63 -13.10 -3.36
N THR A 130 0.26 -13.89 -2.78
CA THR A 130 0.41 -14.08 -1.35
C THR A 130 1.72 -13.43 -0.92
N SER A 131 1.63 -12.64 0.14
CA SER A 131 2.77 -11.93 0.67
C SER A 131 3.64 -12.87 1.50
N PRO A 132 4.96 -12.93 1.25
CA PRO A 132 5.88 -13.67 2.12
C PRO A 132 6.19 -12.91 3.42
N HIS A 133 5.64 -11.71 3.61
CA HIS A 133 5.90 -10.89 4.77
C HIS A 133 5.27 -11.49 6.04
N THR A 134 6.08 -11.57 7.10
CA THR A 134 5.68 -12.12 8.40
C THR A 134 5.14 -11.03 9.32
N ALA A 135 4.45 -11.43 10.40
CA ALA A 135 3.97 -10.50 11.43
C ALA A 135 5.12 -9.68 12.06
N LYS A 136 6.33 -10.25 12.20
CA LYS A 136 7.51 -9.52 12.72
C LYS A 136 7.85 -8.28 11.90
N PHE A 137 7.55 -8.28 10.61
CA PHE A 137 7.74 -7.12 9.74
C PHE A 137 6.48 -6.27 9.64
N LEU A 138 5.32 -6.89 9.44
CA LEU A 138 4.06 -6.18 9.20
C LEU A 138 3.55 -5.47 10.46
N SER A 139 3.72 -6.04 11.65
CA SER A 139 3.10 -5.50 12.85
C SER A 139 3.71 -4.18 13.32
N PRO A 140 5.05 -4.03 13.41
CA PRO A 140 5.65 -2.72 13.69
C PRO A 140 5.32 -1.69 12.60
N LEU A 141 5.37 -2.11 11.33
CA LEU A 141 5.02 -1.24 10.21
C LEU A 141 3.58 -0.72 10.31
N GLY A 142 2.65 -1.60 10.65
CA GLY A 142 1.24 -1.27 10.86
C GLY A 142 1.07 -0.31 12.02
N PHE A 143 1.63 -0.63 13.19
CA PHE A 143 1.55 0.20 14.38
C PHE A 143 2.03 1.64 14.15
N PHE A 144 3.25 1.81 13.63
CA PHE A 144 3.77 3.15 13.36
C PHE A 144 3.04 3.83 12.19
N GLY A 145 2.62 3.06 11.19
CA GLY A 145 1.78 3.53 10.10
C GLY A 145 0.50 4.17 10.62
N GLY A 146 -0.29 3.44 11.41
CA GLY A 146 -1.53 3.92 12.00
C GLY A 146 -1.33 5.07 12.98
N PHE A 147 -0.27 5.03 13.81
CA PHE A 147 0.03 6.13 14.73
C PHE A 147 0.28 7.46 14.00
N ILE A 148 1.13 7.43 12.97
CA ILE A 148 1.41 8.62 12.14
C ILE A 148 0.19 8.98 11.29
N ASP A 149 -0.64 7.99 10.94
CA ASP A 149 -1.89 8.23 10.21
C ASP A 149 -2.85 9.14 10.98
N ALA A 150 -3.19 8.75 12.21
CA ALA A 150 -4.09 9.52 13.04
C ALA A 150 -3.47 10.84 13.52
N SER A 151 -2.21 10.83 13.96
CA SER A 151 -1.55 12.02 14.50
C SER A 151 -1.10 13.04 13.44
N GLY A 152 -0.81 12.58 12.23
CA GLY A 152 -0.42 13.40 11.09
C GLY A 152 -1.53 13.68 10.09
N GLY A 153 -2.67 12.99 10.19
CA GLY A 153 -3.82 13.10 9.29
C GLY A 153 -3.56 12.53 7.89
N GLY A 154 -2.85 11.39 7.76
CA GLY A 154 -2.68 10.73 6.44
C GLY A 154 -1.43 9.85 6.21
N GLY A 155 -0.73 9.43 7.26
CA GLY A 155 0.47 8.58 7.18
C GLY A 155 0.30 7.16 6.65
N TRP A 156 -0.92 6.58 6.62
CA TRP A 156 -1.10 5.13 6.41
C TRP A 156 -0.46 4.61 5.12
N GLY A 157 -0.95 5.06 3.96
CA GLY A 157 -0.46 4.60 2.66
C GLY A 157 1.01 4.95 2.36
N PRO A 158 1.46 6.20 2.58
CA PRO A 158 2.86 6.58 2.40
C PRO A 158 3.82 5.70 3.21
N ILE A 159 3.47 5.33 4.45
CA ILE A 159 4.31 4.47 5.28
C ILE A 159 4.18 3.00 4.86
N THR A 160 2.96 2.48 4.77
CA THR A 160 2.73 1.04 4.60
C THR A 160 2.86 0.60 3.14
N THR A 161 2.07 1.17 2.23
CA THR A 161 2.06 0.83 0.81
C THR A 161 3.42 1.08 0.18
N SER A 162 4.02 2.26 0.38
CA SER A 162 5.34 2.56 -0.20
C SER A 162 6.41 1.59 0.31
N THR A 163 6.38 1.24 1.60
CA THR A 163 7.32 0.28 2.19
C THR A 163 7.12 -1.10 1.56
N LEU A 164 5.90 -1.60 1.46
CA LEU A 164 5.60 -2.92 0.88
C LEU A 164 5.94 -3.00 -0.61
N LEU A 165 5.59 -1.97 -1.39
CA LEU A 165 5.96 -1.85 -2.80
C LEU A 165 7.49 -1.79 -2.98
N SER A 166 8.20 -1.13 -2.07
CA SER A 166 9.66 -1.05 -2.12
C SER A 166 10.35 -2.39 -1.85
N ARG A 167 9.69 -3.30 -1.12
CA ARG A 167 10.22 -4.65 -0.90
C ARG A 167 10.13 -5.52 -2.13
N GLY A 168 9.21 -5.23 -3.05
CA GLY A 168 9.13 -5.91 -4.35
C GLY A 168 8.87 -7.41 -4.24
N LYS A 169 8.24 -7.88 -3.16
CA LYS A 169 7.97 -9.31 -2.92
C LYS A 169 6.52 -9.72 -3.14
N THR A 170 5.64 -8.76 -3.40
CA THR A 170 4.19 -8.97 -3.54
C THR A 170 3.68 -8.09 -4.67
N ALA A 171 2.71 -8.61 -5.43
CA ALA A 171 2.15 -7.88 -6.57
C ALA A 171 1.58 -6.53 -6.13
N PRO A 172 1.85 -5.42 -6.85
CA PRO A 172 1.42 -4.08 -6.45
C PRO A 172 -0.08 -3.98 -6.14
N ARG A 173 -0.92 -4.50 -7.03
CA ARG A 173 -2.38 -4.57 -6.81
C ARG A 173 -2.78 -5.36 -5.57
N THR A 174 -2.02 -6.39 -5.18
CA THR A 174 -2.26 -7.13 -3.91
C THR A 174 -1.86 -6.29 -2.70
N VAL A 175 -0.72 -5.61 -2.77
CA VAL A 175 -0.27 -4.71 -1.70
C VAL A 175 -1.33 -3.63 -1.48
N ILE A 176 -1.70 -2.91 -2.54
CA ILE A 176 -2.66 -1.81 -2.51
C ILE A 176 -4.01 -2.28 -1.95
N GLY A 177 -4.56 -3.39 -2.48
CA GLY A 177 -5.84 -3.89 -1.99
C GLY A 177 -5.81 -4.37 -0.55
N SER A 178 -4.72 -5.01 -0.11
CA SER A 178 -4.59 -5.45 1.29
C SER A 178 -4.41 -4.29 2.25
N VAL A 179 -3.63 -3.28 1.87
CA VAL A 179 -3.41 -2.08 2.69
C VAL A 179 -4.69 -1.25 2.79
N SER A 180 -5.42 -1.05 1.69
CA SER A 180 -6.71 -0.33 1.72
C SER A 180 -7.76 -1.08 2.54
N ALA A 181 -7.77 -2.43 2.50
CA ALA A 181 -8.64 -3.22 3.38
C ALA A 181 -8.21 -3.17 4.86
N SER A 182 -6.91 -3.14 5.16
CA SER A 182 -6.42 -2.89 6.53
C SER A 182 -6.82 -1.52 7.06
N GLU A 183 -6.88 -0.52 6.17
CA GLU A 183 -7.18 0.87 6.51
C GLU A 183 -8.57 1.03 7.13
N PHE A 184 -9.52 0.15 6.80
CA PHE A 184 -10.80 0.13 7.49
C PHE A 184 -10.67 -0.10 9.01
N LEU A 185 -9.78 -1.00 9.44
CA LEU A 185 -9.54 -1.20 10.88
C LEU A 185 -8.89 0.04 11.51
N VAL A 186 -7.97 0.67 10.77
CA VAL A 186 -7.23 1.87 11.18
C VAL A 186 -8.17 3.06 11.33
N ALA A 187 -8.99 3.35 10.31
CA ALA A 187 -9.96 4.43 10.27
C ALA A 187 -11.02 4.29 11.36
N VAL A 188 -11.52 3.06 11.60
CA VAL A 188 -12.46 2.79 12.71
C VAL A 188 -11.79 3.09 14.05
N ALA A 189 -10.58 2.58 14.29
CA ALA A 189 -9.89 2.78 15.56
C ALA A 189 -9.46 4.23 15.79
N ALA A 190 -9.01 4.94 14.74
CA ALA A 190 -8.73 6.37 14.79
C ALA A 190 -10.00 7.17 15.11
N SER A 191 -11.12 6.87 14.44
CA SER A 191 -12.41 7.54 14.69
C SER A 191 -12.87 7.34 16.14
N VAL A 192 -12.73 6.13 16.67
CA VAL A 192 -13.01 5.84 18.08
C VAL A 192 -12.05 6.62 18.97
N GLY A 193 -10.74 6.66 18.66
CA GLY A 193 -9.75 7.43 19.42
C GLY A 193 -10.04 8.93 19.46
N PHE A 194 -10.47 9.52 18.34
CA PHE A 194 -10.91 10.92 18.30
C PHE A 194 -12.22 11.15 19.03
N LEU A 195 -13.16 10.19 19.00
CA LEU A 195 -14.38 10.28 19.81
C LEU A 195 -14.05 10.25 21.32
N PHE A 196 -13.07 9.45 21.74
CA PHE A 196 -12.58 9.44 23.12
C PHE A 196 -11.83 10.74 23.48
N GLY A 197 -11.00 11.24 22.58
CA GLY A 197 -10.14 12.41 22.84
C GLY A 197 -10.85 13.76 22.75
N LEU A 198 -11.75 13.92 21.77
CA LEU A 198 -12.47 15.18 21.48
C LEU A 198 -13.96 15.13 21.88
N GLY A 199 -14.50 13.96 22.22
CA GLY A 199 -15.93 13.82 22.53
C GLY A 199 -16.82 14.20 21.33
N HIS A 200 -17.89 14.94 21.61
CA HIS A 200 -18.86 15.36 20.60
C HIS A 200 -18.26 16.32 19.56
N ASP A 201 -17.16 17.01 19.88
CA ASP A 201 -16.50 17.94 18.97
C ASP A 201 -15.88 17.22 17.76
N SER A 202 -15.56 15.93 17.89
CA SER A 202 -15.14 15.07 16.77
C SER A 202 -16.20 14.99 15.65
N LEU A 203 -17.47 15.18 16.00
CA LEU A 203 -18.60 15.17 15.07
C LEU A 203 -18.95 16.57 14.57
N GLY A 204 -18.22 17.62 14.94
CA GLY A 204 -18.54 19.01 14.56
C GLY A 204 -18.53 19.27 13.04
N ASN A 205 -17.94 18.38 12.25
CA ASN A 205 -17.70 18.55 10.81
C ASN A 205 -18.47 17.56 9.92
N LEU A 206 -19.69 17.14 10.30
CA LEU A 206 -20.44 16.11 9.57
C LEU A 206 -20.66 16.41 8.08
N VAL A 207 -20.76 17.68 7.67
CA VAL A 207 -20.90 18.03 6.24
C VAL A 207 -19.63 17.71 5.46
N ILE A 208 -18.46 17.94 6.05
CA ILE A 208 -17.17 17.55 5.48
C ILE A 208 -17.09 16.03 5.40
N VAL A 209 -17.38 15.35 6.51
CA VAL A 209 -17.38 13.88 6.62
C VAL A 209 -18.28 13.26 5.55
N ALA A 210 -19.53 13.71 5.47
CA ALA A 210 -20.50 13.19 4.51
C ALA A 210 -20.09 13.47 3.06
N GLY A 211 -19.55 14.66 2.77
CA GLY A 211 -19.06 15.00 1.44
C GLY A 211 -17.92 14.08 1.02
N LEU A 212 -16.88 13.99 1.84
CA LEU A 212 -15.72 13.14 1.61
C LEU A 212 -16.11 11.66 1.50
N ALA A 213 -16.94 11.16 2.42
CA ALA A 213 -17.39 9.77 2.44
C ALA A 213 -18.22 9.42 1.20
N LEU A 214 -19.15 10.29 0.80
CA LEU A 214 -19.97 10.08 -0.39
C LEU A 214 -19.11 10.06 -1.66
N GLY A 215 -18.24 11.07 -1.82
CA GLY A 215 -17.35 11.16 -2.96
C GLY A 215 -16.41 9.97 -3.07
N GLY A 216 -15.80 9.60 -1.94
CA GLY A 216 -14.89 8.45 -1.89
C GLY A 216 -15.61 7.14 -2.15
N ALA A 217 -16.75 6.87 -1.50
CA ALA A 217 -17.52 5.65 -1.73
C ALA A 217 -17.91 5.48 -3.22
N LEU A 218 -18.28 6.55 -3.91
CA LEU A 218 -18.59 6.51 -5.34
C LEU A 218 -17.36 6.22 -6.21
N ALA A 219 -16.19 6.75 -5.84
CA ALA A 219 -14.95 6.59 -6.58
C ALA A 219 -14.22 5.26 -6.31
N ALA A 220 -14.41 4.66 -5.13
CA ALA A 220 -13.67 3.49 -4.69
C ALA A 220 -13.73 2.27 -5.65
N PRO A 221 -14.89 1.89 -6.24
CA PRO A 221 -14.95 0.79 -7.20
C PRO A 221 -14.15 1.07 -8.47
N VAL A 222 -14.18 2.32 -8.95
CA VAL A 222 -13.42 2.77 -10.13
C VAL A 222 -11.92 2.74 -9.83
N ALA A 223 -11.52 3.24 -8.65
CA ALA A 223 -10.13 3.26 -8.20
C ALA A 223 -9.53 1.84 -8.08
N ALA A 224 -10.28 0.91 -7.48
CA ALA A 224 -9.85 -0.49 -7.32
C ALA A 224 -9.63 -1.23 -8.65
N TRP A 225 -10.36 -0.83 -9.70
CA TRP A 225 -10.15 -1.30 -11.06
C TRP A 225 -8.92 -0.62 -11.72
N LEU A 226 -8.78 0.69 -11.50
CA LEU A 226 -7.76 1.55 -12.11
C LEU A 226 -6.34 1.23 -11.63
N VAL A 227 -6.19 0.62 -10.45
CA VAL A 227 -4.92 0.17 -9.85
C VAL A 227 -4.00 -0.60 -10.83
N SER A 228 -4.60 -1.28 -11.81
CA SER A 228 -3.89 -2.11 -12.79
C SER A 228 -3.53 -1.40 -14.09
N ARG A 229 -3.97 -0.15 -14.28
CA ARG A 229 -3.91 0.55 -15.57
C ARG A 229 -3.20 1.90 -15.55
N VAL A 230 -2.95 2.46 -14.36
CA VAL A 230 -2.31 3.76 -14.24
C VAL A 230 -0.89 3.60 -13.69
N PRO A 231 0.12 4.23 -14.32
CA PRO A 231 1.48 4.22 -13.79
C PRO A 231 1.52 4.94 -12.45
N ALA A 232 1.74 4.17 -11.38
CA ALA A 232 1.80 4.66 -10.01
C ALA A 232 2.84 5.79 -9.81
N THR A 233 3.88 5.81 -10.63
CA THR A 233 4.94 6.83 -10.61
C THR A 233 4.42 8.24 -10.88
N LEU A 234 3.51 8.42 -11.85
CA LEU A 234 3.00 9.74 -12.21
C LEU A 234 2.03 10.28 -11.16
N LEU A 235 1.07 9.46 -10.74
CA LEU A 235 0.10 9.88 -9.72
C LEU A 235 0.80 10.15 -8.38
N GLY A 236 1.71 9.27 -7.92
CA GLY A 236 2.45 9.48 -6.68
C GLY A 236 3.31 10.75 -6.70
N THR A 237 4.00 11.03 -7.82
CA THR A 237 4.81 12.25 -7.96
C THR A 237 3.95 13.52 -7.99
N GLY A 238 2.81 13.47 -8.70
CA GLY A 238 1.86 14.58 -8.75
C GLY A 238 1.31 14.90 -7.36
N VAL A 239 0.75 13.90 -6.70
CA VAL A 239 0.13 14.05 -5.37
C VAL A 239 1.16 14.50 -4.34
N GLY A 240 2.35 13.89 -4.32
CA GLY A 240 3.45 14.31 -3.45
C GLY A 240 3.80 15.79 -3.58
N GLY A 241 3.88 16.31 -4.80
CA GLY A 241 4.17 17.73 -5.01
C GLY A 241 3.05 18.68 -4.57
N VAL A 242 1.77 18.32 -4.77
CA VAL A 242 0.64 19.09 -4.23
C VAL A 242 0.70 19.17 -2.70
N ILE A 243 0.99 18.04 -2.04
CA ILE A 243 1.14 17.98 -0.58
C ILE A 243 2.30 18.87 -0.11
N VAL A 244 3.45 18.83 -0.79
CA VAL A 244 4.60 19.69 -0.46
C VAL A 244 4.23 21.16 -0.61
N LEU A 245 3.61 21.54 -1.72
CA LEU A 245 3.26 22.94 -2.03
C LEU A 245 2.32 23.54 -0.98
N THR A 246 1.30 22.79 -0.60
CA THR A 246 0.25 23.21 0.33
C THR A 246 0.74 23.27 1.77
N ASN A 247 1.54 22.29 2.22
CA ASN A 247 2.05 22.27 3.60
C ASN A 247 3.27 23.18 3.80
N ALA A 248 4.06 23.44 2.75
CA ALA A 248 5.12 24.44 2.78
C ALA A 248 4.56 25.85 3.06
N HIS A 249 3.34 26.18 2.60
CA HIS A 249 2.68 27.44 2.93
C HIS A 249 2.57 27.65 4.44
N LYS A 250 2.08 26.62 5.13
CA LYS A 250 1.74 26.71 6.56
C LYS A 250 3.01 26.85 7.40
N LEU A 251 4.08 26.14 7.04
CA LEU A 251 5.39 26.27 7.70
C LEU A 251 6.08 27.60 7.35
N ALA A 252 5.99 28.09 6.11
CA ALA A 252 6.54 29.40 5.75
C ALA A 252 5.91 30.52 6.59
N LYS A 253 4.60 30.44 6.85
CA LYS A 253 3.89 31.37 7.74
C LYS A 253 4.39 31.32 9.18
N THR A 254 4.79 30.16 9.71
CA THR A 254 5.33 30.05 11.07
C THR A 254 6.69 30.72 11.27
N VAL A 255 7.46 30.91 10.19
CA VAL A 255 8.76 31.60 10.22
C VAL A 255 8.68 33.01 9.62
N ASP A 256 7.46 33.55 9.48
CA ASP A 256 7.16 34.86 8.92
C ASP A 256 7.76 35.12 7.52
N LEU A 257 7.91 34.06 6.72
CA LEU A 257 8.40 34.17 5.34
C LEU A 257 7.32 34.80 4.47
N SER A 258 7.61 35.97 3.90
CA SER A 258 6.66 36.74 3.09
C SER A 258 7.29 37.36 1.85
N GLY A 259 6.45 37.94 0.98
CA GLY A 259 6.89 38.67 -0.21
C GLY A 259 7.77 37.86 -1.16
N ALA A 260 8.92 38.42 -1.54
CA ALA A 260 9.84 37.82 -2.50
C ALA A 260 10.43 36.48 -2.01
N ALA A 261 10.74 36.34 -0.72
CA ALA A 261 11.30 35.10 -0.17
C ALA A 261 10.29 33.94 -0.29
N LEU A 262 9.02 34.21 0.03
CA LEU A 262 7.94 33.23 -0.14
C LEU A 262 7.75 32.86 -1.61
N ALA A 263 7.76 33.85 -2.51
CA ALA A 263 7.67 33.60 -3.94
C ALA A 263 8.83 32.74 -4.47
N VAL A 264 10.07 33.00 -4.04
CA VAL A 264 11.25 32.20 -4.40
C VAL A 264 11.12 30.76 -3.90
N LEU A 265 10.68 30.55 -2.66
CA LEU A 265 10.42 29.22 -2.12
C LEU A 265 9.40 28.46 -2.98
N TYR A 266 8.29 29.10 -3.35
CA TYR A 266 7.27 28.49 -4.19
C TYR A 266 7.78 28.15 -5.59
N LEU A 267 8.50 29.07 -6.23
CA LEU A 267 9.10 28.84 -7.54
C LEU A 267 10.09 27.68 -7.49
N ALA A 268 10.89 27.58 -6.43
CA ALA A 268 11.81 26.46 -6.23
C ALA A 268 11.05 25.13 -6.06
N ILE A 269 10.00 25.08 -5.23
CA ILE A 269 9.16 23.88 -5.05
C ILE A 269 8.53 23.46 -6.38
N VAL A 270 7.93 24.41 -7.12
CA VAL A 270 7.30 24.13 -8.41
C VAL A 270 8.33 23.65 -9.44
N ALA A 271 9.51 24.28 -9.52
CA ALA A 271 10.57 23.86 -10.42
C ALA A 271 11.06 22.44 -10.13
N VAL A 272 11.30 22.11 -8.85
CA VAL A 272 11.66 20.76 -8.43
C VAL A 272 10.54 19.77 -8.76
N TRP A 273 9.28 20.12 -8.46
CA TRP A 273 8.14 19.26 -8.72
C TRP A 273 7.94 18.97 -10.21
N LEU A 274 8.03 19.99 -11.08
CA LEU A 274 7.99 19.84 -12.53
C LEU A 274 9.13 18.96 -13.04
N THR A 275 10.33 19.12 -12.48
CA THR A 275 11.49 18.29 -12.82
C THR A 275 11.23 16.83 -12.46
N LEU A 276 10.71 16.57 -11.25
CA LEU A 276 10.33 15.23 -10.80
C LEU A 276 9.22 14.63 -11.68
N LEU A 277 8.20 15.40 -12.05
CA LEU A 277 7.14 14.96 -12.96
C LEU A 277 7.68 14.60 -14.35
N ILE A 278 8.59 15.40 -14.91
CA ILE A 278 9.24 15.11 -16.21
C ILE A 278 10.07 13.82 -16.11
N VAL A 279 10.81 13.64 -15.01
CA VAL A 279 11.58 12.40 -14.76
C VAL A 279 10.65 11.20 -14.65
N SER A 280 9.58 11.32 -13.87
CA SER A 280 8.54 10.29 -13.72
C SER A 280 7.88 9.96 -15.04
N TRP A 281 7.53 10.95 -15.86
CA TRP A 281 6.91 10.77 -17.17
C TRP A 281 7.85 10.07 -18.17
N LYS A 282 9.11 10.48 -18.23
CA LYS A 282 10.12 9.83 -19.08
C LYS A 282 10.33 8.36 -18.68
N ARG A 283 10.23 8.07 -17.37
CA ARG A 283 10.36 6.73 -16.79
C ARG A 283 9.07 5.91 -16.82
N SER A 284 7.89 6.54 -16.90
CA SER A 284 6.58 5.88 -16.87
C SER A 284 6.20 5.20 -18.18
N ARG A 285 7.19 4.76 -18.98
CA ARG A 285 6.91 3.87 -20.11
C ARG A 285 6.54 2.50 -19.52
N LEU A 286 5.23 2.26 -19.43
CA LEU A 286 4.65 1.00 -18.96
C LEU A 286 5.37 -0.19 -19.62
N THR A 287 5.81 -1.15 -18.82
CA THR A 287 6.23 -2.44 -19.35
C THR A 287 5.02 -3.14 -20.01
N PRO A 288 5.23 -3.99 -21.04
CA PRO A 288 4.12 -4.70 -21.70
C PRO A 288 3.22 -5.49 -20.73
N ALA A 289 3.78 -5.99 -19.62
CA ALA A 289 3.05 -6.70 -18.57
C ALA A 289 2.14 -5.81 -17.71
N GLU A 290 2.48 -4.53 -17.55
CA GLU A 290 1.63 -3.53 -16.88
C GLU A 290 0.52 -3.03 -17.81
N LYS A 291 0.77 -2.95 -19.12
CA LYS A 291 -0.25 -2.61 -20.14
C LYS A 291 -1.30 -3.69 -20.34
N SER A 292 -0.90 -4.97 -20.27
CA SER A 292 -1.82 -6.07 -20.55
C SER A 292 -2.88 -6.24 -19.46
N GLY A 293 -2.64 -5.71 -18.26
CA GLY A 293 -3.56 -5.76 -17.13
C GLY A 293 -4.21 -7.14 -16.99
N SER A 294 -3.47 -8.23 -17.22
CA SER A 294 -4.04 -9.53 -17.61
C SER A 294 -5.02 -10.04 -16.56
N LEU A 295 -6.28 -9.72 -16.81
CA LEU A 295 -7.47 -10.25 -16.16
C LEU A 295 -7.77 -11.59 -16.82
N GLU A 296 -6.86 -12.54 -16.76
CA GLU A 296 -7.29 -13.92 -16.80
C GLU A 296 -7.70 -14.29 -15.37
N PRO A 297 -9.00 -14.52 -15.10
CA PRO A 297 -9.34 -15.36 -13.98
C PRO A 297 -8.61 -16.68 -14.24
N LEU A 298 -7.56 -16.97 -13.46
CA LEU A 298 -6.96 -18.29 -13.50
C LEU A 298 -8.10 -19.27 -13.21
N ALA A 299 -8.48 -20.04 -14.22
CA ALA A 299 -9.38 -21.15 -14.07
C ALA A 299 -8.84 -22.01 -12.93
N GLN A 300 -9.74 -22.50 -12.08
CA GLN A 300 -9.41 -23.49 -11.07
C GLN A 300 -8.60 -24.60 -11.77
N PRO A 301 -7.47 -25.06 -11.22
CA PRO A 301 -6.82 -26.23 -11.79
C PRO A 301 -7.86 -27.35 -11.76
N THR A 302 -8.25 -27.81 -12.95
CA THR A 302 -9.11 -28.98 -13.10
C THR A 302 -8.40 -30.13 -12.37
N PRO A 303 -9.11 -31.02 -11.67
CA PRO A 303 -8.49 -32.14 -10.94
C PRO A 303 -7.49 -32.96 -11.78
N ALA A 304 -7.64 -32.97 -13.11
CA ALA A 304 -6.68 -33.56 -14.05
C ALA A 304 -5.26 -32.93 -13.98
N ALA A 305 -5.14 -31.61 -13.84
CA ALA A 305 -3.85 -30.91 -13.76
C ALA A 305 -3.12 -31.13 -12.43
N LEU A 306 -3.83 -31.58 -11.38
CA LEU A 306 -3.23 -32.00 -10.12
C LEU A 306 -2.68 -33.44 -10.17
N LEU A 307 -3.08 -34.22 -11.19
CA LEU A 307 -2.62 -35.59 -11.42
C LEU A 307 -1.46 -35.65 -12.43
N GLU A 308 -1.29 -34.65 -13.29
CA GLU A 308 -0.17 -34.58 -14.24
C GLU A 308 1.14 -34.05 -13.61
N GLY A 309 1.08 -33.45 -12.42
CA GLY A 309 2.23 -32.87 -11.72
C GLY A 309 3.12 -33.88 -10.98
N THR A 310 2.86 -35.19 -11.09
CA THR A 310 3.68 -36.23 -10.43
C THR A 310 4.87 -36.72 -11.25
N ASP A 311 4.98 -36.33 -12.52
CA ASP A 311 6.16 -36.66 -13.33
C ASP A 311 7.25 -35.62 -13.08
N ALA A 312 8.06 -35.92 -12.05
CA ALA A 312 9.26 -35.19 -11.69
C ALA A 312 10.17 -35.04 -12.91
N THR A 313 10.23 -33.82 -13.46
CA THR A 313 11.29 -33.43 -14.39
C THR A 313 12.59 -33.36 -13.59
N PRO A 314 13.64 -34.14 -13.89
CA PRO A 314 14.88 -34.09 -13.13
C PRO A 314 15.55 -32.73 -13.29
N LEU A 315 15.99 -32.14 -12.18
CA LEU A 315 16.81 -30.93 -12.19
C LEU A 315 18.08 -31.16 -13.04
N PRO A 316 18.49 -30.21 -13.89
CA PRO A 316 19.68 -30.34 -14.70
C PRO A 316 20.91 -30.38 -13.78
N GLY A 317 21.51 -31.57 -13.62
CA GLY A 317 22.70 -31.76 -12.78
C GLY A 317 22.90 -33.16 -12.18
N ALA A 318 21.90 -34.05 -12.23
CA ALA A 318 22.08 -35.42 -11.75
C ALA A 318 22.71 -36.31 -12.84
N ARG A 319 23.87 -36.92 -12.54
CA ARG A 319 24.48 -37.94 -13.40
C ARG A 319 23.53 -39.14 -13.50
N PRO A 320 23.37 -39.76 -14.68
CA PRO A 320 22.53 -40.95 -14.80
C PRO A 320 23.23 -42.15 -14.14
N GLU A 321 22.51 -42.81 -13.23
CA GLU A 321 22.89 -44.16 -12.80
C GLU A 321 22.75 -45.16 -13.96
N PRO A 322 23.55 -46.24 -14.01
CA PRO A 322 23.51 -47.19 -15.10
C PRO A 322 22.23 -48.02 -15.04
N ARG A 323 21.46 -48.03 -16.15
CA ARG A 323 20.33 -48.94 -16.33
C ARG A 323 20.82 -50.38 -16.43
N GLU A 324 20.37 -51.24 -15.52
CA GLU A 324 20.41 -52.69 -15.70
C GLU A 324 19.53 -53.10 -16.90
N VAL A 325 20.09 -53.92 -17.77
CA VAL A 325 19.43 -54.51 -18.94
C VAL A 325 18.87 -55.88 -18.53
N PRO A 326 17.56 -56.17 -18.71
CA PRO A 326 17.03 -57.50 -18.47
C PRO A 326 17.00 -58.34 -19.75
N GLY A 327 17.57 -59.54 -19.67
CA GLY A 327 17.20 -60.69 -20.50
C GLY A 327 18.37 -61.39 -21.20
N HIS A 328 18.72 -62.61 -20.78
CA HIS A 328 18.24 -63.81 -21.46
C HIS A 328 18.70 -65.09 -20.75
N ASN A 329 17.86 -66.11 -20.91
CA ASN A 329 17.85 -67.40 -20.27
C ASN A 329 18.65 -68.38 -21.13
N GLU A 330 19.70 -69.01 -20.61
CA GLU A 330 20.25 -70.25 -21.20
C GLU A 330 20.57 -71.29 -20.13
N THR A 331 19.86 -72.40 -20.28
CA THR A 331 19.96 -73.67 -19.58
C THR A 331 21.20 -74.44 -20.06
N ARG A 332 22.04 -74.99 -19.15
CA ARG A 332 22.58 -76.38 -19.23
C ARG A 332 23.60 -76.75 -18.12
N LEU A 333 23.35 -77.92 -17.55
CA LEU A 333 24.28 -79.02 -17.19
C LEU A 333 25.17 -78.94 -15.94
N ASN A 334 24.65 -79.57 -14.86
CA ASN A 334 25.17 -80.76 -14.16
C ASN A 334 26.69 -81.09 -14.22
N SER A 335 27.33 -81.22 -13.03
CA SER A 335 28.23 -82.31 -12.56
C SER A 335 29.11 -81.78 -11.39
N THR A 336 28.84 -82.16 -10.14
CA THR A 336 29.49 -83.24 -9.36
C THR A 336 31.02 -83.15 -9.18
N THR A 337 31.40 -83.31 -7.89
CA THR A 337 32.60 -83.95 -7.34
C THR A 337 33.95 -83.19 -7.27
N SER A 338 34.40 -83.01 -6.02
CA SER A 338 35.79 -82.85 -5.54
C SER A 338 36.65 -84.06 -5.93
N PRO A 339 38.00 -83.98 -6.04
CA PRO A 339 38.85 -84.12 -4.85
C PRO A 339 40.20 -83.35 -4.81
N ARG A 340 40.68 -83.27 -3.57
CA ARG A 340 42.02 -83.06 -2.97
C ARG A 340 43.32 -83.32 -3.78
N THR A 341 44.29 -82.43 -3.48
CA THR A 341 45.75 -82.59 -3.20
C THR A 341 46.70 -83.13 -4.30
N PRO A 342 47.97 -82.63 -4.32
CA PRO A 342 49.03 -83.31 -3.56
C PRO A 342 50.02 -82.39 -2.79
N ASP A 343 50.42 -82.89 -1.62
CA ASP A 343 51.74 -82.96 -0.96
C ASP A 343 52.85 -81.92 -1.18
N GLY A 344 53.51 -81.55 -0.06
CA GLY A 344 54.92 -81.15 -0.05
C GLY A 344 55.42 -80.55 1.27
N ALA A 345 56.21 -81.35 2.01
CA ALA A 345 57.10 -81.05 3.15
C ALA A 345 56.53 -81.07 4.58
#